data_AF-A0A9P4WIZ3-F1
#
_entry.id   AF-A0A9P4WIZ3-F1
#
_cell.length_a   1.000
_cell.length_b   1.000
_cell.length_c   1.000
_cell.angle_alpha   90.00
_cell.angle_beta   90.00
_cell.angle_gamma   90.00
#
_symmetry.space_group_name_H-M   'P 1'
#
loop_
_entity.id
_entity.type
_entity.pdbx_description
1 polymer ?
#
loop_
_entity_poly.entity_id
_entity_poly.type
_entity_poly.pdbx_seq_one_letter_code
_entity_poly.pdbx_strand_id
1 'polypeptide(L)'
;MALLLAFSSIPLHLFYNASIFQIATFNEYGIAVIQNGTDKWQDMDKDAAFRNASSKYEKFIGSAWQSVYNVKYVAENEDLYLVVDRFAFNVTQDWVNIDVTKYFNRHRAASNQGLLREILYESSDWIRYEAFYDNQTAKDWPVSAHVDHAFSRKKVGNSRLQLSLVYILVVIACNALKLSIMIWTLIIDRSAYIVTLGDGVASFLQHPDPVTRSHCMLGKEEMLYKLGYMPYHELEGEELDTFNLRVDGVWLPQRRRFFALMGQDRQIFFAVLFCCVLSACIILPFTGRASSGYSMMRAWGTDSEDVLPFGSGLLLNAWLVNLPQIILSFCYLALNAICTSMASAQEWNNVAHTRKGLRVTRPFAEQRSTYFLQLPYRWAVPLIVTSGILHWLLSQSFFLVRLNVVNASNVVVESQTTSGYARLSLLVFFAVALILILVISAACHPSNNQARDLHLKKVKWGVVDETVDNGYAHCSITAGSLKKVKVGQKYR
;
A
#
# COMPACT_ATOMS: atom_id res chain seq x y z
N MET A 1 -6.91 12.72 -24.96
CA MET A 1 -5.72 11.82 -24.86
C MET A 1 -5.31 11.53 -23.43
N ALA A 2 -5.09 12.54 -22.57
CA ALA A 2 -4.69 12.32 -21.17
C ALA A 2 -5.64 11.40 -20.39
N LEU A 3 -6.97 11.59 -20.51
CA LEU A 3 -7.95 10.70 -19.89
C LEU A 3 -7.85 9.26 -20.41
N LEU A 4 -7.67 9.05 -21.72
CA LEU A 4 -7.51 7.72 -22.30
C LEU A 4 -6.22 7.02 -21.82
N LEU A 5 -5.13 7.76 -21.67
CA LEU A 5 -3.87 7.25 -21.08
C LEU A 5 -4.03 6.90 -19.59
N ALA A 6 -4.83 7.67 -18.85
CA ALA A 6 -5.13 7.39 -17.45
C ALA A 6 -5.98 6.11 -17.33
N PHE A 7 -7.08 6.01 -18.09
CA PHE A 7 -7.95 4.83 -18.09
C PHE A 7 -7.24 3.57 -18.55
N SER A 8 -6.37 3.63 -19.55
CA SER A 8 -5.59 2.46 -20.00
C SER A 8 -4.56 1.98 -18.97
N SER A 9 -4.23 2.78 -17.96
CA SER A 9 -3.28 2.41 -16.89
C SER A 9 -3.96 1.71 -15.70
N ILE A 10 -5.27 1.85 -15.52
CA ILE A 10 -6.01 1.26 -14.39
C ILE A 10 -5.95 -0.27 -14.40
N PRO A 11 -6.15 -0.96 -15.54
CA PRO A 11 -6.16 -2.43 -15.57
C PRO A 11 -4.82 -3.05 -15.15
N LEU A 12 -3.70 -2.36 -15.41
CA LEU A 12 -2.39 -2.82 -14.93
C LEU A 12 -2.38 -2.89 -13.40
N HIS A 13 -2.89 -1.87 -12.72
CA HIS A 13 -2.96 -1.87 -11.26
C HIS A 13 -3.95 -2.91 -10.71
N LEU A 14 -5.12 -3.08 -11.34
CA LEU A 14 -6.18 -3.98 -10.84
C LEU A 14 -5.92 -5.46 -11.09
N PHE A 15 -5.27 -5.81 -12.20
CA PHE A 15 -5.21 -7.19 -12.67
C PHE A 15 -3.81 -7.81 -12.59
N TYR A 16 -2.74 -7.02 -12.63
CA TYR A 16 -1.39 -7.58 -12.71
C TYR A 16 -1.05 -8.45 -11.49
N ASN A 17 -1.26 -7.94 -10.28
CA ASN A 17 -1.02 -8.68 -9.03
C ASN A 17 -2.06 -9.81 -8.80
N ALA A 18 -3.19 -9.79 -9.50
CA ALA A 18 -4.18 -10.87 -9.51
C ALA A 18 -3.98 -11.88 -10.65
N SER A 19 -3.04 -11.63 -11.57
CA SER A 19 -2.80 -12.49 -12.72
C SER A 19 -2.03 -13.76 -12.37
N ILE A 20 -1.23 -13.70 -11.31
CA ILE A 20 -0.51 -14.81 -10.71
C ILE A 20 -0.96 -14.89 -9.26
N PHE A 21 -1.65 -15.96 -8.90
CA PHE A 21 -2.11 -16.15 -7.53
C PHE A 21 -1.89 -17.59 -7.07
N GLN A 22 -1.69 -17.75 -5.77
CA GLN A 22 -1.51 -19.05 -5.14
C GLN A 22 -2.86 -19.74 -4.96
N ILE A 23 -2.88 -21.03 -5.28
CA ILE A 23 -3.91 -21.96 -4.83
C ILE A 23 -3.33 -22.69 -3.62
N ALA A 24 -3.87 -22.38 -2.45
CA ALA A 24 -3.62 -23.13 -1.23
C ALA A 24 -4.59 -24.31 -1.18
N THR A 25 -4.04 -25.52 -1.09
CA THR A 25 -4.82 -26.75 -1.05
C THR A 25 -4.81 -27.31 0.36
N PHE A 26 -5.99 -27.63 0.88
CA PHE A 26 -6.20 -28.17 2.21
C PHE A 26 -6.98 -29.48 2.13
N ASN A 27 -6.72 -30.38 3.07
CA ASN A 27 -7.41 -31.66 3.10
C ASN A 27 -8.68 -31.55 3.94
N GLU A 28 -9.76 -32.08 3.41
CA GLU A 28 -10.90 -32.50 4.23
C GLU A 28 -10.46 -33.67 5.11
N TYR A 29 -10.87 -33.66 6.38
CA TYR A 29 -10.53 -34.72 7.32
C TYR A 29 -11.74 -35.21 8.10
N GLY A 30 -11.72 -36.49 8.44
CA GLY A 30 -12.59 -37.09 9.44
C GLY A 30 -11.91 -37.21 10.79
N ILE A 31 -12.71 -37.40 11.84
CA ILE A 31 -12.22 -37.76 13.17
C ILE A 31 -12.78 -39.14 13.52
N ALA A 32 -11.87 -40.05 13.87
CA ALA A 32 -12.20 -41.41 14.30
C ALA A 32 -11.74 -41.64 15.74
N VAL A 33 -12.56 -42.32 16.53
CA VAL A 33 -12.17 -42.82 17.86
C VAL A 33 -11.88 -44.31 17.75
N ILE A 34 -10.68 -44.72 18.15
CA ILE A 34 -10.20 -46.10 18.06
C ILE A 34 -9.77 -46.63 19.43
N GLN A 35 -9.91 -47.95 19.60
CA GLN A 35 -9.50 -48.63 20.81
C GLN A 35 -8.02 -49.01 20.76
N ASN A 36 -7.34 -48.83 21.90
CA ASN A 36 -5.99 -49.32 22.10
C ASN A 36 -5.93 -50.85 21.96
N GLY A 37 -4.91 -51.37 21.26
CA GLY A 37 -4.70 -52.81 21.07
C GLY A 37 -5.42 -53.44 19.88
N THR A 38 -6.22 -52.70 19.12
CA THR A 38 -6.82 -53.18 17.85
C THR A 38 -5.75 -53.40 16.77
N ASP A 39 -5.99 -54.30 15.81
CA ASP A 39 -5.08 -54.53 14.68
C ASP A 39 -4.74 -53.22 13.94
N LYS A 40 -5.75 -52.38 13.74
CA LYS A 40 -5.60 -51.05 13.13
C LYS A 40 -4.69 -50.13 13.94
N TRP A 41 -4.80 -50.15 15.26
CA TRP A 41 -3.90 -49.39 16.14
C TRP A 41 -2.47 -49.94 16.08
N GLN A 42 -2.30 -51.26 16.11
CA GLN A 42 -0.98 -51.90 16.02
C GLN A 42 -0.26 -51.57 14.70
N ASP A 43 -1.00 -51.55 13.59
CA ASP A 43 -0.46 -51.20 12.28
C ASP A 43 -0.02 -49.72 12.22
N MET A 44 -0.82 -48.81 12.78
CA MET A 44 -0.48 -47.39 12.89
C MET A 44 0.73 -47.16 13.80
N ASP A 45 0.79 -47.84 14.94
CA ASP A 45 1.88 -47.68 15.92
C ASP A 45 3.20 -48.22 15.35
N LYS A 46 3.18 -49.35 14.63
CA LYS A 46 4.36 -49.89 13.92
C LYS A 46 4.87 -48.93 12.83
N ASP A 47 3.96 -48.36 12.03
CA ASP A 47 4.32 -47.39 10.99
C ASP A 47 4.90 -46.09 11.57
N ALA A 48 4.27 -45.56 12.63
CA ALA A 48 4.72 -44.34 13.29
C ALA A 48 6.03 -44.53 14.09
N ALA A 49 6.31 -45.73 14.60
CA ALA A 49 7.53 -46.04 15.35
C ALA A 49 8.81 -45.87 14.51
N PHE A 50 8.73 -46.04 13.19
CA PHE A 50 9.89 -45.95 12.31
C PHE A 50 10.36 -44.51 12.02
N ARG A 51 9.62 -43.48 12.44
CA ARG A 51 9.96 -42.03 12.31
C ARG A 51 10.64 -41.61 10.99
N ASN A 52 10.27 -42.25 9.88
CA ASN A 52 10.81 -41.95 8.56
C ASN A 52 9.88 -40.99 7.81
N ALA A 53 10.42 -40.24 6.84
CA ALA A 53 9.63 -39.35 5.98
C ALA A 53 8.55 -40.08 5.17
N SER A 54 8.68 -41.41 5.02
CA SER A 54 7.74 -42.30 4.34
C SER A 54 6.66 -42.90 5.26
N SER A 55 6.65 -42.59 6.56
CA SER A 55 5.58 -43.05 7.45
C SER A 55 4.25 -42.47 7.00
N LYS A 56 3.22 -43.32 6.91
CA LYS A 56 1.87 -42.90 6.53
C LYS A 56 1.18 -42.18 7.70
N TYR A 57 1.54 -42.52 8.93
CA TYR A 57 0.98 -41.96 10.14
C TYR A 57 2.00 -41.15 10.94
N GLU A 58 1.51 -40.10 11.59
CA GLU A 58 2.21 -39.32 12.60
C GLU A 58 1.57 -39.55 13.96
N LYS A 59 2.38 -39.85 14.99
CA LYS A 59 1.92 -40.06 16.36
C LYS A 59 2.07 -38.78 17.17
N PHE A 60 0.97 -38.29 17.73
CA PHE A 60 0.91 -37.18 18.66
C PHE A 60 0.70 -37.68 20.08
N ILE A 61 1.48 -37.15 21.02
CA ILE A 61 1.37 -37.48 22.45
C ILE A 61 0.48 -36.44 23.13
N GLY A 62 -0.47 -36.90 23.95
CA GLY A 62 -1.40 -36.03 24.68
C GLY A 62 -2.18 -35.10 23.76
N SER A 63 -2.20 -33.80 24.07
CA SER A 63 -2.95 -32.77 23.35
C SER A 63 -2.21 -32.12 22.17
N ALA A 64 -1.02 -32.60 21.79
CA ALA A 64 -0.22 -32.00 20.72
C ALA A 64 -0.95 -31.91 19.36
N TRP A 65 -1.81 -32.89 19.06
CA TRP A 65 -2.63 -32.91 17.84
C TRP A 65 -3.58 -31.70 17.72
N GLN A 66 -3.97 -31.10 18.86
CA GLN A 66 -4.85 -29.93 18.86
C GLN A 66 -4.18 -28.74 18.18
N SER A 67 -2.87 -28.56 18.33
CA SER A 67 -2.16 -27.46 17.66
C SER A 67 -2.18 -27.58 16.12
N VAL A 68 -2.27 -28.82 15.61
CA VAL A 68 -2.27 -29.12 14.17
C VAL A 68 -3.68 -29.05 13.58
N TYR A 69 -4.70 -29.48 14.33
CA TYR A 69 -6.08 -29.55 13.84
C TYR A 69 -6.96 -28.37 14.28
N ASN A 70 -6.59 -27.62 15.33
CA ASN A 70 -7.30 -26.42 15.79
C ASN A 70 -6.94 -25.17 14.97
N VAL A 71 -6.75 -25.37 13.67
CA VAL A 71 -6.61 -24.34 12.66
C VAL A 71 -7.79 -24.42 11.71
N LYS A 72 -8.07 -23.35 10.96
CA LYS A 72 -9.21 -23.33 10.05
C LYS A 72 -9.04 -24.32 8.89
N TYR A 73 -7.80 -24.53 8.44
CA TYR A 73 -7.47 -25.37 7.30
C TYR A 73 -6.24 -26.22 7.59
N VAL A 74 -6.30 -27.52 7.31
CA VAL A 74 -5.20 -28.47 7.56
C VAL A 74 -4.53 -28.81 6.22
N ALA A 75 -3.25 -28.46 6.08
CA ALA A 75 -2.52 -28.58 4.81
C ALA A 75 -1.71 -29.88 4.67
N GLU A 76 -1.12 -30.37 5.75
CA GLU A 76 -0.14 -31.48 5.71
C GLU A 76 -0.73 -32.82 6.18
N ASN A 77 -1.90 -32.77 6.82
CA ASN A 77 -2.53 -33.91 7.48
C ASN A 77 -3.97 -34.11 6.98
N GLU A 78 -4.45 -35.35 7.02
CA GLU A 78 -5.81 -35.76 6.63
C GLU A 78 -6.55 -36.25 7.89
N ASP A 79 -7.03 -37.50 7.92
CA ASP A 79 -7.84 -38.03 9.02
C ASP A 79 -7.09 -38.09 10.35
N LEU A 80 -7.81 -37.72 11.41
CA LEU A 80 -7.37 -37.78 12.80
C LEU A 80 -7.97 -39.01 13.51
N TYR A 81 -7.11 -39.80 14.15
CA TYR A 81 -7.47 -40.99 14.89
C TYR A 81 -7.14 -40.76 16.38
N LEU A 82 -8.17 -40.64 17.22
CA LEU A 82 -8.05 -40.45 18.66
C LEU A 82 -8.07 -41.81 19.37
N VAL A 83 -7.03 -42.11 20.13
CA VAL A 83 -6.95 -43.32 20.93
C VAL A 83 -7.45 -43.00 22.34
N VAL A 84 -8.53 -43.66 22.73
CA VAL A 84 -9.20 -43.44 24.01
C VAL A 84 -8.96 -44.62 24.93
N ASP A 85 -8.62 -44.33 26.19
CA ASP A 85 -8.38 -45.30 27.27
C ASP A 85 -9.51 -45.30 28.31
N ARG A 86 -10.18 -44.16 28.53
CA ARG A 86 -11.19 -43.97 29.58
C ARG A 86 -12.40 -43.20 29.05
N PHE A 87 -13.58 -43.57 29.55
CA PHE A 87 -14.84 -42.89 29.30
C PHE A 87 -15.44 -42.37 30.62
N ALA A 88 -16.10 -41.22 30.57
CA ALA A 88 -16.92 -40.72 31.66
C ALA A 88 -18.40 -40.82 31.30
N PHE A 89 -19.20 -41.26 32.26
CA PHE A 89 -20.64 -41.45 32.14
C PHE A 89 -21.37 -40.54 33.11
N ASN A 90 -22.67 -40.32 32.86
CA ASN A 90 -23.49 -39.54 33.78
C ASN A 90 -23.73 -40.33 35.08
N VAL A 91 -23.76 -39.65 36.22
CA VAL A 91 -23.82 -40.25 37.57
C VAL A 91 -25.10 -41.08 37.78
N THR A 92 -26.13 -40.86 36.97
CA THR A 92 -27.43 -41.54 37.05
C THR A 92 -27.49 -42.91 36.37
N GLN A 93 -26.38 -43.42 35.81
CA GLN A 93 -26.36 -44.68 35.05
C GLN A 93 -26.04 -45.87 35.95
N ASP A 94 -26.68 -47.02 35.74
CA ASP A 94 -26.41 -48.26 36.48
C ASP A 94 -25.13 -48.96 35.96
N TRP A 95 -24.15 -49.17 36.84
CA TRP A 95 -22.76 -49.50 36.49
C TRP A 95 -22.53 -50.98 36.11
N VAL A 96 -23.56 -51.82 36.17
CA VAL A 96 -23.38 -53.27 36.31
C VAL A 96 -23.16 -54.01 34.99
N ASN A 97 -23.45 -53.42 33.82
CA ASN A 97 -23.35 -54.11 32.51
C ASN A 97 -22.92 -53.19 31.33
N ILE A 98 -21.92 -52.33 31.52
CA ILE A 98 -21.42 -51.47 30.44
C ILE A 98 -20.42 -52.24 29.57
N ASP A 99 -20.81 -52.57 28.33
CA ASP A 99 -19.92 -53.13 27.32
C ASP A 99 -19.21 -52.02 26.55
N VAL A 100 -17.96 -51.75 26.96
CA VAL A 100 -17.16 -50.62 26.45
C VAL A 100 -16.81 -50.77 24.97
N THR A 101 -16.81 -52.00 24.43
CA THR A 101 -16.48 -52.25 23.02
C THR A 101 -17.45 -51.58 22.05
N LYS A 102 -18.69 -51.33 22.50
CA LYS A 102 -19.74 -50.65 21.72
C LYS A 102 -19.45 -49.16 21.44
N TYR A 103 -18.53 -48.56 22.19
CA TYR A 103 -18.16 -47.15 22.08
C TYR A 103 -16.87 -46.93 21.26
N PHE A 104 -16.28 -47.96 20.67
CA PHE A 104 -15.09 -47.80 19.84
C PHE A 104 -15.41 -47.89 18.34
N ASN A 105 -14.45 -47.48 17.50
CA ASN A 105 -14.55 -47.45 16.04
C ASN A 105 -15.66 -46.53 15.51
N ARG A 106 -15.92 -45.43 16.22
CA ARG A 106 -16.78 -44.35 15.73
C ARG A 106 -15.97 -43.47 14.80
N HIS A 107 -16.57 -43.12 13.67
CA HIS A 107 -15.98 -42.23 12.68
C HIS A 107 -17.02 -41.20 12.29
N ARG A 108 -16.69 -39.92 12.42
CA ARG A 108 -17.52 -38.84 11.90
C ARG A 108 -16.85 -38.33 10.63
N ALA A 109 -17.56 -38.51 9.51
CA ALA A 109 -17.06 -38.13 8.20
C ALA A 109 -17.10 -36.60 8.01
N ALA A 110 -16.18 -36.12 7.17
CA ALA A 110 -16.23 -34.81 6.52
C ALA A 110 -16.60 -33.65 7.46
N SER A 111 -15.73 -33.37 8.42
CA SER A 111 -15.92 -32.21 9.28
C SER A 111 -14.67 -31.35 9.30
N ASN A 112 -14.79 -30.18 8.69
CA ASN A 112 -13.89 -29.05 8.93
C ASN A 112 -13.92 -28.67 10.44
N GLN A 113 -13.26 -27.57 10.80
CA GLN A 113 -13.08 -27.08 12.19
C GLN A 113 -14.34 -27.10 13.10
N GLY A 114 -15.55 -27.12 12.55
CA GLY A 114 -16.81 -27.18 13.29
C GLY A 114 -16.91 -28.36 14.27
N LEU A 115 -16.56 -29.58 13.84
CA LEU A 115 -16.58 -30.75 14.73
C LEU A 115 -15.53 -30.62 15.84
N LEU A 116 -14.33 -30.13 15.49
CA LEU A 116 -13.25 -29.95 16.46
C LEU A 116 -13.68 -29.03 17.61
N ARG A 117 -14.39 -27.94 17.29
CA ARG A 117 -14.94 -27.02 18.29
C ARG A 117 -16.06 -27.63 19.14
N GLU A 118 -16.80 -28.58 18.57
CA GLU A 118 -17.85 -29.32 19.28
C GLU A 118 -17.26 -30.34 20.25
N ILE A 119 -16.14 -30.98 19.90
CA ILE A 119 -15.51 -32.03 20.74
C ILE A 119 -14.57 -31.49 21.82
N LEU A 120 -14.00 -30.30 21.67
CA LEU A 120 -13.01 -29.79 22.62
C LEU A 120 -13.65 -29.26 23.92
N TYR A 121 -13.12 -29.66 25.08
CA TYR A 121 -13.42 -29.09 26.40
C TYR A 121 -12.45 -27.95 26.76
N GLU A 122 -12.66 -27.30 27.91
CA GLU A 122 -11.65 -26.42 28.54
C GLU A 122 -10.40 -27.19 29.00
N SER A 123 -10.52 -28.50 29.27
CA SER A 123 -9.38 -29.37 29.56
C SER A 123 -8.80 -29.97 28.28
N SER A 124 -7.47 -30.02 28.18
CA SER A 124 -6.78 -30.42 26.94
C SER A 124 -6.86 -31.92 26.65
N ASP A 125 -7.17 -32.74 27.65
CA ASP A 125 -6.99 -34.21 27.54
C ASP A 125 -8.33 -34.97 27.45
N TRP A 126 -9.45 -34.26 27.55
CA TRP A 126 -10.78 -34.84 27.45
C TRP A 126 -11.56 -34.23 26.29
N ILE A 127 -12.34 -35.06 25.60
CA ILE A 127 -13.21 -34.66 24.51
C ILE A 127 -14.69 -34.96 24.84
N ARG A 128 -15.60 -34.15 24.30
CA ARG A 128 -17.05 -34.42 24.32
C ARG A 128 -17.33 -35.58 23.38
N TYR A 129 -17.67 -36.71 23.97
CA TYR A 129 -17.89 -37.93 23.22
C TYR A 129 -19.30 -37.98 22.61
N GLU A 130 -20.24 -37.21 23.16
CA GLU A 130 -21.59 -37.01 22.63
C GLU A 130 -21.60 -36.55 21.16
N ALA A 131 -20.60 -35.78 20.74
CA ALA A 131 -20.46 -35.30 19.37
C ALA A 131 -20.17 -36.40 18.33
N PHE A 132 -19.87 -37.64 18.76
CA PHE A 132 -19.68 -38.79 17.87
C PHE A 132 -20.94 -39.66 17.75
N TYR A 133 -22.06 -39.26 18.35
CA TYR A 133 -23.30 -40.02 18.37
C TYR A 133 -24.52 -39.15 18.02
N ASP A 134 -25.25 -39.52 16.98
CA ASP A 134 -26.35 -38.69 16.43
C ASP A 134 -27.62 -38.66 17.30
N ASN A 135 -27.77 -39.54 18.29
CA ASN A 135 -28.99 -39.65 19.09
C ASN A 135 -28.77 -39.25 20.55
N GLN A 136 -28.87 -37.95 20.83
CA GLN A 136 -28.59 -37.32 22.15
C GLN A 136 -29.53 -37.76 23.30
N THR A 137 -30.43 -38.72 23.07
CA THR A 137 -31.45 -39.15 24.04
C THR A 137 -31.12 -40.46 24.76
N ALA A 138 -30.05 -41.16 24.37
CA ALA A 138 -29.64 -42.41 25.02
C ALA A 138 -28.90 -42.12 26.34
N LYS A 139 -29.54 -42.45 27.47
CA LYS A 139 -28.95 -42.30 28.83
C LYS A 139 -27.71 -43.17 29.06
N ASP A 140 -27.46 -44.13 28.18
CA ASP A 140 -26.39 -45.13 28.33
C ASP A 140 -25.07 -44.78 27.60
N TRP A 141 -24.98 -43.58 27.06
CA TRP A 141 -23.85 -43.13 26.23
C TRP A 141 -22.81 -42.33 27.05
N PRO A 142 -21.50 -42.51 26.82
CA PRO A 142 -20.50 -41.73 27.53
C PRO A 142 -20.54 -40.26 27.13
N VAL A 143 -20.45 -39.40 28.14
CA VAL A 143 -20.48 -37.94 28.01
C VAL A 143 -19.14 -37.44 27.48
N SER A 144 -18.04 -37.96 28.05
CA SER A 144 -16.69 -37.57 27.66
C SER A 144 -15.74 -38.76 27.57
N ALA A 145 -14.64 -38.56 26.83
CA ALA A 145 -13.60 -39.56 26.62
C ALA A 145 -12.23 -38.93 26.86
N HIS A 146 -11.34 -39.66 27.54
CA HIS A 146 -9.95 -39.27 27.71
C HIS A 146 -9.12 -39.71 26.51
N VAL A 147 -8.31 -38.81 25.97
CA VAL A 147 -7.43 -39.10 24.83
C VAL A 147 -6.02 -39.32 25.35
N ASP A 148 -5.52 -40.55 25.26
CA ASP A 148 -4.15 -40.91 25.66
C ASP A 148 -3.14 -40.41 24.62
N HIS A 149 -3.38 -40.74 23.35
CA HIS A 149 -2.59 -40.26 22.22
C HIS A 149 -3.43 -40.23 20.93
N ALA A 150 -2.89 -39.63 19.88
CA ALA A 150 -3.55 -39.54 18.59
C ALA A 150 -2.62 -39.93 17.44
N PHE A 151 -3.20 -40.44 16.36
CA PHE A 151 -2.52 -40.62 15.09
C PHE A 151 -3.15 -39.72 14.04
N SER A 152 -2.35 -39.18 13.15
CA SER A 152 -2.82 -38.47 11.96
C SER A 152 -2.25 -39.11 10.72
N ARG A 153 -3.07 -39.21 9.67
CA ARG A 153 -2.58 -39.63 8.36
C ARG A 153 -1.91 -38.45 7.66
N LYS A 154 -0.63 -38.59 7.28
CA LYS A 154 0.10 -37.59 6.53
C LYS A 154 -0.40 -37.53 5.09
N LYS A 155 -0.66 -36.32 4.60
CA LYS A 155 -1.04 -36.04 3.21
C LYS A 155 -0.66 -34.61 2.87
N VAL A 156 0.45 -34.46 2.16
CA VAL A 156 0.93 -33.15 1.72
C VAL A 156 -0.04 -32.58 0.68
N GLY A 157 -0.64 -31.44 0.98
CA GLY A 157 -1.46 -30.68 0.03
C GLY A 157 -0.62 -30.17 -1.15
N ASN A 158 -1.08 -30.43 -2.37
CA ASN A 158 -0.43 -29.92 -3.59
C ASN A 158 -0.84 -28.45 -3.81
N SER A 159 -0.20 -27.52 -3.09
CA SER A 159 -0.31 -26.09 -3.37
C SER A 159 0.37 -25.74 -4.69
N ARG A 160 -0.23 -24.87 -5.49
CA ARG A 160 0.28 -24.52 -6.84
C ARG A 160 0.03 -23.06 -7.18
N LEU A 161 0.82 -22.52 -8.09
CA LEU A 161 0.58 -21.20 -8.67
C LEU A 161 -0.35 -21.31 -9.89
N GLN A 162 -1.35 -20.44 -9.97
CA GLN A 162 -2.22 -20.34 -11.13
C GLN A 162 -2.00 -19.01 -11.86
N LEU A 163 -1.84 -19.11 -13.17
CA LEU A 163 -1.84 -17.98 -14.10
C LEU A 163 -3.24 -17.77 -14.67
N SER A 164 -3.78 -16.57 -14.53
CA SER A 164 -5.03 -16.16 -15.17
C SER A 164 -4.75 -15.56 -16.55
N LEU A 165 -4.94 -16.36 -17.59
CA LEU A 165 -4.75 -15.92 -18.99
C LEU A 165 -5.60 -14.69 -19.32
N VAL A 166 -6.85 -14.65 -18.84
CA VAL A 166 -7.78 -13.52 -19.08
C VAL A 166 -7.20 -12.22 -18.54
N TYR A 167 -6.68 -12.23 -17.32
CA TYR A 167 -6.09 -11.03 -16.70
C TYR A 167 -4.83 -10.57 -17.41
N ILE A 168 -3.97 -11.50 -17.83
CA ILE A 168 -2.76 -11.19 -18.60
C ILE A 168 -3.11 -10.56 -19.94
N LEU A 169 -4.08 -11.12 -20.68
CA LEU A 169 -4.53 -10.58 -21.97
C LEU A 169 -5.10 -9.17 -21.83
N VAL A 170 -5.91 -8.91 -20.79
CA VAL A 170 -6.43 -7.56 -20.51
C VAL A 170 -5.29 -6.58 -20.26
N VAL A 171 -4.31 -6.92 -19.43
CA VAL A 171 -3.15 -6.06 -19.14
C VAL A 171 -2.33 -5.78 -20.41
N ILE A 172 -2.08 -6.80 -21.24
CA ILE A 172 -1.36 -6.64 -22.51
C ILE A 172 -2.12 -5.71 -23.45
N ALA A 173 -3.43 -5.93 -23.64
CA ALA A 173 -4.26 -5.10 -24.52
C ALA A 173 -4.28 -3.63 -24.09
N CYS A 174 -4.42 -3.37 -22.78
CA CYS A 174 -4.41 -2.00 -22.26
C CYS A 174 -3.04 -1.32 -22.37
N ASN A 175 -1.94 -2.06 -22.17
CA ASN A 175 -0.59 -1.54 -22.40
C ASN A 175 -0.32 -1.27 -23.88
N ALA A 176 -0.80 -2.12 -24.79
CA ALA A 176 -0.72 -1.89 -26.23
C ALA A 176 -1.50 -0.63 -26.63
N LEU A 177 -2.73 -0.46 -26.12
CA LEU A 177 -3.51 0.76 -26.32
C LEU A 177 -2.77 2.00 -25.79
N LYS A 178 -2.18 1.91 -24.59
CA LYS A 178 -1.39 2.99 -24.00
C LYS A 178 -0.20 3.37 -24.89
N LEU A 179 0.54 2.37 -25.39
CA LEU A 179 1.65 2.59 -26.32
C LEU A 179 1.18 3.25 -27.62
N SER A 180 0.09 2.77 -28.20
CA SER A 180 -0.50 3.37 -29.42
C SER A 180 -0.87 4.84 -29.21
N ILE A 181 -1.49 5.18 -28.06
CA ILE A 181 -1.81 6.58 -27.74
C ILE A 181 -0.52 7.39 -27.57
N MET A 182 0.50 6.86 -26.90
CA MET A 182 1.79 7.56 -26.75
C MET A 182 2.48 7.83 -28.09
N ILE A 183 2.51 6.84 -28.99
CA ILE A 183 3.06 6.99 -30.35
C ILE A 183 2.26 8.02 -31.14
N TRP A 184 0.93 7.95 -31.07
CA TRP A 184 0.04 8.89 -31.74
C TRP A 184 0.26 10.33 -31.25
N THR A 185 0.37 10.53 -29.92
CA THR A 185 0.69 11.84 -29.34
C THR A 185 2.06 12.34 -29.81
N LEU A 186 3.07 11.46 -29.88
CA LEU A 186 4.42 11.83 -30.32
C LEU A 186 4.48 12.23 -31.81
N ILE A 187 3.63 11.66 -32.66
CA ILE A 187 3.59 12.00 -34.09
C ILE A 187 2.86 13.32 -34.35
N ILE A 188 1.71 13.54 -33.69
CA ILE A 188 0.87 14.72 -33.92
C ILE A 188 1.45 15.97 -33.26
N ASP A 189 1.93 15.83 -32.03
CA ASP A 189 2.30 16.99 -31.24
C ASP A 189 3.79 17.33 -31.52
N ARG A 190 4.02 18.36 -32.37
CA ARG A 190 5.34 19.00 -32.58
C ARG A 190 5.38 20.51 -32.33
N SER A 191 4.31 21.09 -31.79
CA SER A 191 4.18 22.55 -31.59
C SER A 191 5.16 23.10 -30.54
N ALA A 192 5.38 24.42 -30.52
CA ALA A 192 6.27 25.07 -29.57
C ALA A 192 5.58 25.15 -28.19
N TYR A 193 5.90 24.21 -27.31
CA TYR A 193 5.30 24.13 -25.97
C TYR A 193 6.02 25.03 -24.97
N ILE A 194 5.24 25.70 -24.12
CA ILE A 194 5.73 26.26 -22.87
C ILE A 194 5.56 25.19 -21.78
N VAL A 195 6.56 24.30 -21.67
CA VAL A 195 6.53 23.19 -20.70
C VAL A 195 7.16 23.60 -19.38
N THR A 196 8.22 24.39 -19.46
CA THR A 196 9.01 24.78 -18.32
C THR A 196 8.96 26.27 -18.07
N LEU A 197 9.28 26.67 -16.84
CA LEU A 197 9.32 28.07 -16.46
C LEU A 197 10.31 28.85 -17.35
N GLY A 198 11.42 28.23 -17.73
CA GLY A 198 12.36 28.84 -18.68
C GLY A 198 11.80 29.01 -20.09
N ASP A 199 10.98 28.08 -20.59
CA ASP A 199 10.30 28.25 -21.89
C ASP A 199 9.37 29.47 -21.86
N GLY A 200 8.66 29.66 -20.75
CA GLY A 200 7.80 30.82 -20.55
C GLY A 200 8.60 32.12 -20.52
N VAL A 201 9.67 32.17 -19.73
CA VAL A 201 10.55 33.34 -19.66
C VAL A 201 11.18 33.65 -21.02
N ALA A 202 11.71 32.65 -21.73
CA ALA A 202 12.27 32.83 -23.05
C ALA A 202 11.23 33.38 -24.05
N SER A 203 9.99 32.86 -24.00
CA SER A 203 8.89 33.36 -24.82
C SER A 203 8.56 34.82 -24.54
N PHE A 204 8.43 35.22 -23.27
CA PHE A 204 8.13 36.60 -22.89
C PHE A 204 9.29 37.56 -23.15
N LEU A 205 10.54 37.10 -23.09
CA LEU A 205 11.71 37.90 -23.46
C LEU A 205 11.82 38.09 -24.98
N GLN A 206 11.43 37.09 -25.77
CA GLN A 206 11.43 37.18 -27.24
C GLN A 206 10.24 37.97 -27.78
N HIS A 207 9.06 37.79 -27.17
CA HIS A 207 7.82 38.47 -27.52
C HIS A 207 7.23 39.10 -26.26
N PRO A 208 7.62 40.36 -25.94
CA PRO A 208 7.09 41.08 -24.79
C PRO A 208 5.58 41.25 -24.89
N ASP A 209 4.86 40.87 -23.83
CA ASP A 209 3.41 41.04 -23.77
C ASP A 209 3.05 42.50 -23.45
N PRO A 210 2.21 43.17 -24.26
CA PRO A 210 1.83 44.56 -24.02
C PRO A 210 1.00 44.75 -22.75
N VAL A 211 0.26 43.74 -22.28
CA VAL A 211 -0.60 43.84 -21.08
C VAL A 211 0.23 43.93 -19.80
N THR A 212 1.36 43.22 -19.74
CA THR A 212 2.28 43.22 -18.58
C THR A 212 3.30 44.35 -18.58
N ARG A 213 3.31 45.23 -19.60
CA ARG A 213 4.19 46.41 -19.66
C ARG A 213 3.92 47.33 -18.46
N SER A 214 4.96 47.84 -17.81
CA SER A 214 4.91 48.69 -16.60
C SER A 214 4.45 48.02 -15.29
N HIS A 215 4.33 46.69 -15.29
CA HIS A 215 3.77 45.89 -14.21
C HIS A 215 4.80 44.86 -13.65
N CYS A 216 6.10 45.13 -13.78
CA CYS A 216 7.19 44.16 -13.53
C CYS A 216 7.31 43.61 -12.10
N MET A 217 6.67 44.26 -11.11
CA MET A 217 6.73 43.88 -9.69
C MET A 217 5.49 43.17 -9.18
N LEU A 218 4.45 43.06 -10.00
CA LEU A 218 3.16 42.56 -9.56
C LEU A 218 3.14 41.04 -9.54
N GLY A 219 2.71 40.49 -8.41
CA GLY A 219 2.39 39.07 -8.28
C GLY A 219 1.03 38.76 -8.87
N LYS A 220 0.63 37.49 -8.78
CA LYS A 220 -0.66 37.00 -9.27
C LYS A 220 -1.84 37.73 -8.62
N GLU A 221 -1.80 37.91 -7.30
CA GLU A 221 -2.90 38.52 -6.53
C GLU A 221 -3.05 40.00 -6.89
N GLU A 222 -1.95 40.74 -6.98
CA GLU A 222 -1.99 42.16 -7.31
C GLU A 222 -2.38 42.41 -8.78
N MET A 223 -1.99 41.52 -9.70
CA MET A 223 -2.44 41.57 -11.09
C MET A 223 -3.95 41.30 -11.22
N LEU A 224 -4.46 40.29 -10.50
CA LEU A 224 -5.90 40.00 -10.46
C LEU A 224 -6.70 41.18 -9.91
N TYR A 225 -6.20 41.83 -8.86
CA TYR A 225 -6.81 43.05 -8.32
C TYR A 225 -6.88 44.18 -9.34
N LYS A 226 -5.80 44.43 -10.10
CA LYS A 226 -5.82 45.42 -11.20
C LYS A 226 -6.79 45.08 -12.33
N LEU A 227 -7.09 43.79 -12.53
CA LEU A 227 -8.09 43.31 -13.49
C LEU A 227 -9.53 43.38 -12.93
N GLY A 228 -9.72 43.85 -11.70
CA GLY A 228 -11.03 44.03 -11.07
C GLY A 228 -11.52 42.84 -10.23
N TYR A 229 -10.66 41.85 -9.97
CA TYR A 229 -11.00 40.73 -9.08
C TYR A 229 -10.75 41.11 -7.62
N MET A 230 -11.69 40.75 -6.74
CA MET A 230 -11.51 40.97 -5.30
C MET A 230 -10.46 40.00 -4.71
N PRO A 231 -9.68 40.44 -3.70
CA PRO A 231 -8.80 39.55 -2.96
C PRO A 231 -9.55 38.36 -2.36
N TYR A 232 -8.89 37.22 -2.22
CA TYR A 232 -9.50 35.97 -1.76
C TYR A 232 -9.95 36.03 -0.28
N HIS A 233 -9.32 36.89 0.52
CA HIS A 233 -9.67 37.14 1.91
C HIS A 233 -9.75 38.64 2.16
N GLU A 234 -10.58 39.05 3.12
CA GLU A 234 -10.65 40.44 3.55
C GLU A 234 -9.30 40.86 4.15
N LEU A 235 -8.71 41.89 3.54
CA LEU A 235 -7.46 42.48 3.98
C LEU A 235 -7.79 43.66 4.89
N GLU A 236 -7.36 43.61 6.15
CA GLU A 236 -7.57 44.68 7.12
C GLU A 236 -6.24 45.18 7.71
N GLY A 237 -6.24 46.45 8.11
CA GLY A 237 -5.09 47.09 8.76
C GLY A 237 -3.80 47.06 7.95
N GLU A 238 -2.72 46.62 8.58
CA GLU A 238 -1.36 46.61 8.02
C GLU A 238 -1.22 45.71 6.78
N GLU A 239 -2.05 44.67 6.65
CA GLU A 239 -2.05 43.79 5.47
C GLU A 239 -2.60 44.50 4.23
N LEU A 240 -3.62 45.35 4.40
CA LEU A 240 -4.20 46.14 3.33
C LEU A 240 -3.20 47.23 2.85
N ASP A 241 -2.54 47.90 3.78
CA ASP A 241 -1.53 48.92 3.46
C ASP A 241 -0.34 48.32 2.70
N THR A 242 0.17 47.17 3.17
CA THR A 242 1.25 46.47 2.47
C THR A 242 0.81 45.91 1.13
N PHE A 243 -0.46 45.50 0.96
CA PHE A 243 -1.01 45.10 -0.33
C PHE A 243 -1.08 46.27 -1.31
N ASN A 244 -1.61 47.42 -0.88
CA ASN A 244 -1.72 48.63 -1.70
C ASN A 244 -0.36 49.12 -2.20
N LEU A 245 0.65 49.12 -1.32
CA LEU A 245 2.03 49.44 -1.72
C LEU A 245 2.56 48.50 -2.82
N ARG A 246 2.24 47.20 -2.77
CA ARG A 246 2.64 46.24 -3.82
C ARG A 246 1.88 46.46 -5.12
N VAL A 247 0.58 46.74 -5.07
CA VAL A 247 -0.25 47.08 -6.24
C VAL A 247 0.32 48.31 -6.97
N ASP A 248 0.89 49.24 -6.21
CA ASP A 248 1.57 50.41 -6.72
C ASP A 248 2.94 50.13 -7.37
N GLY A 249 3.47 48.91 -7.24
CA GLY A 249 4.77 48.50 -7.77
C GLY A 249 5.93 48.70 -6.80
N VAL A 250 5.66 48.87 -5.50
CA VAL A 250 6.72 48.97 -4.48
C VAL A 250 7.26 47.59 -4.14
N TRP A 251 8.58 47.43 -4.18
CA TRP A 251 9.22 46.18 -3.77
C TRP A 251 9.21 46.00 -2.25
N LEU A 252 8.53 44.95 -1.78
CA LEU A 252 8.52 44.52 -0.39
C LEU A 252 8.94 43.04 -0.31
N PRO A 253 9.94 42.68 0.52
CA PRO A 253 10.41 41.31 0.61
C PRO A 253 9.37 40.40 1.26
N GLN A 254 8.81 39.45 0.51
CA GLN A 254 7.93 38.42 1.06
C GLN A 254 8.69 37.11 1.33
N ARG A 255 8.79 36.73 2.61
CA ARG A 255 9.24 35.38 2.99
C ARG A 255 8.04 34.46 3.10
N ARG A 256 7.78 33.67 2.06
CA ARG A 256 6.79 32.58 2.14
C ARG A 256 7.48 31.29 2.58
N ARG A 257 6.90 30.58 3.55
CA ARG A 257 7.36 29.23 3.92
C ARG A 257 7.11 28.30 2.74
N PHE A 258 7.98 27.31 2.52
CA PHE A 258 7.80 26.33 1.43
C PHE A 258 6.44 25.63 1.49
N PHE A 259 5.97 25.29 2.68
CA PHE A 259 4.65 24.70 2.88
C PHE A 259 3.53 25.67 2.47
N ALA A 260 3.69 26.97 2.71
CA ALA A 260 2.71 28.01 2.35
C ALA A 260 2.65 28.33 0.83
N LEU A 261 3.64 27.87 0.05
CA LEU A 261 3.56 27.91 -1.43
C LEU A 261 2.62 26.82 -1.99
N MET A 262 2.33 25.78 -1.21
CA MET A 262 1.37 24.76 -1.57
C MET A 262 -0.04 25.28 -1.29
N GLY A 263 -0.97 25.12 -2.24
CA GLY A 263 -2.39 25.43 -2.01
C GLY A 263 -2.94 24.66 -0.80
N GLN A 264 -3.91 25.24 -0.11
CA GLN A 264 -4.51 24.68 1.11
C GLN A 264 -4.97 23.22 0.91
N ASP A 265 -5.57 22.90 -0.23
CA ASP A 265 -6.01 21.54 -0.59
C ASP A 265 -4.87 20.52 -0.52
N ARG A 266 -3.67 20.89 -0.98
CA ARG A 266 -2.50 20.02 -0.99
C ARG A 266 -1.88 19.85 0.39
N GLN A 267 -1.97 20.89 1.23
CA GLN A 267 -1.53 20.82 2.62
C GLN A 267 -2.43 19.89 3.43
N ILE A 268 -3.76 20.04 3.28
CA ILE A 268 -4.76 19.17 3.92
C ILE A 268 -4.54 17.72 3.47
N PHE A 269 -4.37 17.49 2.17
CA PHE A 269 -4.07 16.16 1.65
C PHE A 269 -2.84 15.52 2.33
N PHE A 270 -1.74 16.26 2.47
CA PHE A 270 -0.52 15.76 3.11
C PHE A 270 -0.71 15.48 4.61
N ALA A 271 -1.43 16.36 5.32
CA ALA A 271 -1.73 16.17 6.73
C ALA A 271 -2.60 14.93 6.95
N VAL A 272 -3.64 14.74 6.14
CA VAL A 272 -4.50 13.55 6.16
C VAL A 272 -3.67 12.30 5.84
N LEU A 273 -2.88 12.33 4.76
CA LEU A 273 -2.03 11.19 4.37
C LEU A 273 -1.05 10.80 5.49
N PHE A 274 -0.41 11.79 6.12
CA PHE A 274 0.51 11.57 7.24
C PHE A 274 -0.20 10.96 8.45
N CYS A 275 -1.34 11.52 8.86
CA CYS A 275 -2.14 10.99 9.96
C CYS A 275 -2.63 9.56 9.68
N CYS A 276 -3.06 9.26 8.46
CA CYS A 276 -3.48 7.92 8.04
C CYS A 276 -2.32 6.91 8.06
N VAL A 277 -1.14 7.29 7.55
CA VAL A 277 0.05 6.42 7.57
C VAL A 277 0.52 6.17 9.00
N LEU A 278 0.53 7.20 9.84
CA LEU A 278 0.87 7.06 11.26
C LEU A 278 -0.11 6.19 12.02
N SER A 279 -1.42 6.41 11.85
CA SER A 279 -2.44 5.61 12.52
C SER A 279 -2.38 4.15 12.06
N ALA A 280 -2.17 3.89 10.77
CA ALA A 280 -2.01 2.55 10.24
C ALA A 280 -0.75 1.85 10.78
N CYS A 281 0.39 2.55 10.85
CA CYS A 281 1.62 2.06 11.50
C CYS A 281 1.38 1.61 12.94
N ILE A 282 0.58 2.36 13.69
CA ILE A 282 0.34 2.13 15.13
C ILE A 282 -0.74 1.07 15.34
N ILE A 283 -1.83 1.08 14.58
CA ILE A 283 -3.04 0.30 14.87
C ILE A 283 -2.99 -1.09 14.26
N LEU A 284 -2.55 -1.23 13.00
CA LEU A 284 -2.62 -2.50 12.27
C LEU A 284 -1.83 -3.65 12.89
N PRO A 285 -0.72 -3.41 13.61
CA PRO A 285 -0.06 -4.46 14.39
C PRO A 285 -0.92 -5.02 15.53
N PHE A 286 -1.97 -4.32 15.98
CA PHE A 286 -2.79 -4.73 17.13
C PHE A 286 -4.23 -5.12 16.76
N THR A 287 -4.65 -4.95 15.51
CA THR A 287 -5.99 -5.36 15.05
C THR A 287 -6.00 -6.82 14.59
N GLY A 288 -6.58 -7.72 15.40
CA GLY A 288 -6.87 -9.11 15.04
C GLY A 288 -7.21 -9.98 16.26
N ARG A 289 -8.21 -10.85 16.17
CA ARG A 289 -8.50 -11.85 17.22
C ARG A 289 -7.39 -12.93 17.20
N ALA A 290 -6.56 -12.94 18.23
CA ALA A 290 -5.43 -13.83 18.38
C ALA A 290 -5.86 -15.27 18.71
N SER A 291 -5.28 -16.26 18.02
CA SER A 291 -5.17 -17.63 18.54
C SER A 291 -3.83 -17.88 19.24
N SER A 292 -2.83 -17.01 19.11
CA SER A 292 -1.62 -17.00 19.97
C SER A 292 -0.73 -15.78 19.68
N GLY A 293 -0.40 -14.99 20.71
CA GLY A 293 0.16 -13.63 20.61
C GLY A 293 1.61 -13.47 20.11
N TYR A 294 2.25 -14.50 19.54
CA TYR A 294 3.66 -14.44 19.14
C TYR A 294 3.96 -14.88 17.69
N SER A 295 3.05 -15.54 16.97
CA SER A 295 3.30 -15.94 15.56
C SER A 295 3.00 -14.83 14.53
N MET A 296 2.43 -13.70 15.00
CA MET A 296 1.72 -12.69 14.20
C MET A 296 2.58 -11.87 13.21
N MET A 297 3.91 -11.93 13.31
CA MET A 297 4.84 -11.09 12.52
C MET A 297 5.92 -11.90 11.78
N ARG A 298 5.76 -13.22 11.60
CA ARG A 298 6.80 -14.03 10.92
C ARG A 298 6.60 -14.16 9.41
N ALA A 299 5.36 -14.24 8.96
CA ALA A 299 5.07 -14.51 7.56
C ALA A 299 5.20 -13.25 6.69
N TRP A 300 5.93 -13.37 5.59
CA TRP A 300 6.12 -12.32 4.59
C TRP A 300 5.37 -12.68 3.32
N GLY A 301 4.66 -11.72 2.73
CA GLY A 301 4.03 -11.95 1.43
C GLY A 301 3.02 -13.10 1.44
N THR A 302 3.10 -13.91 0.39
CA THR A 302 2.23 -15.08 0.16
C THR A 302 2.40 -16.21 1.17
N ASP A 303 3.44 -16.17 2.01
CA ASP A 303 3.62 -17.15 3.10
C ASP A 303 2.64 -16.90 4.26
N SER A 304 1.92 -15.78 4.26
CA SER A 304 0.90 -15.48 5.26
C SER A 304 -0.38 -16.29 5.03
N GLU A 305 -0.85 -16.97 6.08
CA GLU A 305 -2.11 -17.72 6.08
C GLU A 305 -3.33 -16.84 6.46
N ASP A 306 -3.09 -15.57 6.82
CA ASP A 306 -4.14 -14.63 7.16
C ASP A 306 -4.97 -14.24 5.93
N VAL A 307 -6.29 -14.24 6.11
CA VAL A 307 -7.25 -13.98 5.04
C VAL A 307 -8.25 -12.89 5.43
N LEU A 308 -8.49 -11.95 4.50
CA LEU A 308 -9.51 -10.90 4.61
C LEU A 308 -10.60 -11.10 3.55
N PRO A 309 -11.78 -11.62 3.92
CA PRO A 309 -12.89 -11.76 2.97
C PRO A 309 -13.53 -10.39 2.72
N PHE A 310 -13.36 -9.83 1.51
CA PHE A 310 -14.02 -8.57 1.12
C PHE A 310 -15.38 -8.77 0.44
N GLY A 311 -15.63 -9.94 -0.17
CA GLY A 311 -16.92 -10.27 -0.78
C GLY A 311 -16.93 -11.65 -1.45
N SER A 312 -18.05 -11.99 -2.09
CA SER A 312 -18.20 -13.21 -2.88
C SER A 312 -17.88 -12.95 -4.36
N GLY A 313 -16.89 -13.68 -4.89
CA GLY A 313 -16.56 -13.68 -6.32
C GLY A 313 -15.11 -13.33 -6.64
N LEU A 314 -14.56 -14.04 -7.63
CA LEU A 314 -13.16 -13.94 -8.08
C LEU A 314 -12.78 -12.51 -8.52
N LEU A 315 -13.61 -11.89 -9.37
CA LEU A 315 -13.32 -10.57 -9.95
C LEU A 315 -13.36 -9.46 -8.89
N LEU A 316 -14.37 -9.47 -8.02
CA LEU A 316 -14.55 -8.45 -6.99
C LEU A 316 -13.43 -8.53 -5.95
N ASN A 317 -13.04 -9.73 -5.52
CA ASN A 317 -11.89 -9.89 -4.63
C ASN A 317 -10.58 -9.46 -5.30
N ALA A 318 -10.37 -9.81 -6.59
CA ALA A 318 -9.20 -9.36 -7.34
C ALA A 318 -9.11 -7.82 -7.44
N TRP A 319 -10.24 -7.12 -7.63
CA TRP A 319 -10.24 -5.66 -7.69
C TRP A 319 -10.02 -5.00 -6.34
N LEU A 320 -10.71 -5.47 -5.29
CA LEU A 320 -10.61 -4.86 -3.96
C LEU A 320 -9.22 -5.04 -3.35
N VAL A 321 -8.58 -6.20 -3.55
CA VAL A 321 -7.18 -6.46 -3.15
C VAL A 321 -6.20 -5.47 -3.77
N ASN A 322 -6.49 -5.02 -5.00
CA ASN A 322 -5.58 -4.18 -5.77
C ASN A 322 -5.97 -2.69 -5.78
N LEU A 323 -7.12 -2.32 -5.22
CA LEU A 323 -7.53 -0.92 -5.07
C LEU A 323 -6.48 -0.06 -4.33
N PRO A 324 -5.82 -0.55 -3.25
CA PRO A 324 -4.74 0.20 -2.60
C PRO A 324 -3.59 0.59 -3.55
N GLN A 325 -3.30 -0.21 -4.57
CA GLN A 325 -2.26 0.09 -5.57
C GLN A 325 -2.62 1.34 -6.39
N ILE A 326 -3.90 1.52 -6.73
CA ILE A 326 -4.37 2.72 -7.44
C ILE A 326 -4.23 3.95 -6.55
N ILE A 327 -4.63 3.83 -5.28
CA ILE A 327 -4.52 4.92 -4.30
C ILE A 327 -3.05 5.35 -4.18
N LEU A 328 -2.13 4.39 -4.09
CA LEU A 328 -0.69 4.67 -4.03
C LEU A 328 -0.17 5.42 -5.28
N SER A 329 -0.65 5.07 -6.48
CA SER A 329 -0.31 5.81 -7.70
C SER A 329 -0.78 7.27 -7.66
N PHE A 330 -1.98 7.53 -7.14
CA PHE A 330 -2.47 8.91 -6.95
C PHE A 330 -1.66 9.67 -5.89
N CYS A 331 -1.27 9.00 -4.81
CA CYS A 331 -0.35 9.58 -3.83
C CYS A 331 0.99 9.96 -4.48
N TYR A 332 1.56 9.08 -5.32
CA TYR A 332 2.78 9.41 -6.07
C TYR A 332 2.60 10.64 -6.96
N LEU A 333 1.50 10.75 -7.72
CA LEU A 333 1.23 11.92 -8.56
C LEU A 333 1.15 13.21 -7.73
N ALA A 334 0.49 13.17 -6.58
CA ALA A 334 0.42 14.31 -5.66
C ALA A 334 1.81 14.68 -5.11
N LEU A 335 2.58 13.69 -4.63
CA LEU A 335 3.94 13.89 -4.13
C LEU A 335 4.87 14.45 -5.22
N ASN A 336 4.79 13.92 -6.43
CA ASN A 336 5.57 14.37 -7.57
C ASN A 336 5.23 15.81 -7.95
N ALA A 337 3.94 16.18 -7.98
CA ALA A 337 3.51 17.55 -8.26
C ALA A 337 4.10 18.54 -7.23
N ILE A 338 4.15 18.14 -5.96
CA ILE A 338 4.64 18.97 -4.85
C ILE A 338 6.16 19.11 -4.93
N CYS A 339 6.89 18.01 -5.09
CA CYS A 339 8.34 18.04 -5.30
C CYS A 339 8.72 18.89 -6.52
N THR A 340 7.93 18.80 -7.60
CA THR A 340 8.13 19.61 -8.81
C THR A 340 7.91 21.09 -8.54
N SER A 341 6.86 21.47 -7.79
CA SER A 341 6.65 22.87 -7.41
C SER A 341 7.77 23.41 -6.52
N MET A 342 8.27 22.60 -5.57
CA MET A 342 9.37 23.01 -4.69
C MET A 342 10.68 23.20 -5.45
N ALA A 343 11.03 22.23 -6.30
CA ALA A 343 12.22 22.32 -7.15
C ALA A 343 12.14 23.52 -8.11
N SER A 344 10.96 23.80 -8.67
CA SER A 344 10.75 24.96 -9.56
C SER A 344 10.87 26.28 -8.81
N ALA A 345 10.32 26.39 -7.60
CA ALA A 345 10.47 27.58 -6.76
C ALA A 345 11.93 27.81 -6.36
N GLN A 346 12.67 26.75 -6.02
CA GLN A 346 14.09 26.84 -5.71
C GLN A 346 14.92 27.25 -6.95
N GLU A 347 14.60 26.71 -8.12
CA GLU A 347 15.22 27.10 -9.38
C GLU A 347 14.99 28.59 -9.67
N TRP A 348 13.75 29.07 -9.51
CA TRP A 348 13.40 30.47 -9.72
C TRP A 348 14.11 31.42 -8.75
N ASN A 349 14.12 31.09 -7.46
CA ASN A 349 14.85 31.88 -6.46
C ASN A 349 16.35 31.95 -6.75
N ASN A 350 16.94 30.88 -7.29
CA ASN A 350 18.36 30.87 -7.64
C ASN A 350 18.70 31.81 -8.81
N VAL A 351 17.76 32.07 -9.72
CA VAL A 351 17.95 33.07 -10.79
C VAL A 351 18.11 34.47 -10.19
N ALA A 352 17.47 34.76 -9.06
CA ALA A 352 17.65 36.02 -8.36
C ALA A 352 19.01 36.17 -7.65
N HIS A 353 19.75 35.08 -7.44
CA HIS A 353 21.03 35.10 -6.73
C HIS A 353 22.24 34.90 -7.63
N THR A 354 22.09 34.14 -8.72
CA THR A 354 23.19 33.71 -9.58
C THR A 354 22.81 33.81 -11.05
N ARG A 355 23.72 34.34 -11.88
CA ARG A 355 23.58 34.27 -13.34
C ARG A 355 23.60 32.80 -13.76
N LYS A 356 22.48 32.30 -14.27
CA LYS A 356 22.31 30.93 -14.77
C LYS A 356 21.55 30.98 -16.08
N GLY A 357 21.95 30.15 -17.04
CA GLY A 357 21.19 29.94 -18.27
C GLY A 357 19.81 29.36 -17.97
N LEU A 358 18.79 29.85 -18.67
CA LEU A 358 17.41 29.38 -18.55
C LEU A 358 17.32 27.92 -18.98
N ARG A 359 16.58 27.12 -18.20
CA ARG A 359 16.30 25.73 -18.53
C ARG A 359 15.08 25.66 -19.44
N VAL A 360 15.30 25.26 -20.69
CA VAL A 360 14.29 25.30 -21.77
C VAL A 360 14.24 23.97 -22.52
N THR A 361 13.11 23.68 -23.14
CA THR A 361 12.86 22.44 -23.86
C THR A 361 13.71 22.32 -25.12
N ARG A 362 13.98 23.44 -25.80
CA ARG A 362 14.88 23.53 -26.97
C ARG A 362 15.97 24.58 -26.69
N PRO A 363 17.14 24.19 -26.17
CA PRO A 363 18.17 25.16 -25.80
C PRO A 363 18.80 25.80 -27.02
N PHE A 364 19.04 27.11 -26.93
CA PHE A 364 19.85 27.88 -27.87
C PHE A 364 20.92 28.67 -27.11
N ALA A 365 22.14 28.75 -27.65
CA ALA A 365 23.29 29.42 -27.04
C ALA A 365 23.59 28.94 -25.59
N GLU A 366 23.67 29.84 -24.61
CA GLU A 366 24.01 29.55 -23.21
C GLU A 366 22.85 28.95 -22.37
N GLN A 367 21.72 28.65 -22.99
CA GLN A 367 20.58 28.00 -22.34
C GLN A 367 20.87 26.52 -22.03
N ARG A 368 20.15 25.97 -21.06
CA ARG A 368 20.30 24.58 -20.63
C ARG A 368 19.10 23.77 -21.06
N SER A 369 19.30 22.53 -21.48
CA SER A 369 18.19 21.62 -21.78
C SER A 369 17.44 21.25 -20.50
N THR A 370 16.14 21.00 -20.65
CA THR A 370 15.31 20.43 -19.58
C THR A 370 15.70 18.98 -19.30
N TYR A 371 15.29 18.51 -18.12
CA TYR A 371 15.33 17.07 -17.82
C TYR A 371 14.15 16.42 -18.53
N PHE A 372 14.29 15.15 -18.93
CA PHE A 372 13.20 14.40 -19.55
C PHE A 372 11.92 14.37 -18.69
N LEU A 373 12.07 14.35 -17.36
CA LEU A 373 11.02 14.63 -16.38
C LEU A 373 11.31 16.00 -15.77
N GLN A 374 10.36 16.94 -15.81
CA GLN A 374 10.51 18.34 -15.36
C GLN A 374 11.24 18.52 -14.00
N LEU A 375 11.14 17.53 -13.11
CA LEU A 375 11.81 17.43 -11.81
C LEU A 375 13.29 16.97 -11.93
N PRO A 376 14.25 17.62 -11.25
CA PRO A 376 15.66 17.19 -11.27
C PRO A 376 15.87 15.75 -10.80
N TYR A 377 16.80 15.02 -11.43
CA TYR A 377 17.05 13.60 -11.13
C TYR A 377 17.34 13.29 -9.65
N ARG A 378 17.93 14.25 -8.90
CA ARG A 378 18.17 14.11 -7.46
C ARG A 378 16.89 13.95 -6.63
N TRP A 379 15.77 14.45 -7.14
CA TRP A 379 14.44 14.26 -6.55
C TRP A 379 13.68 13.14 -7.25
N ALA A 380 13.71 13.12 -8.59
CA ALA A 380 12.93 12.17 -9.37
C ALA A 380 13.36 10.71 -9.16
N VAL A 381 14.67 10.42 -9.14
CA VAL A 381 15.17 9.05 -9.00
C VAL A 381 14.79 8.45 -7.64
N PRO A 382 15.09 9.09 -6.49
CA PRO A 382 14.65 8.55 -5.20
C PRO A 382 13.13 8.41 -5.09
N LEU A 383 12.36 9.36 -5.63
CA LEU A 383 10.90 9.31 -5.60
C LEU A 383 10.35 8.12 -6.39
N ILE A 384 10.84 7.89 -7.61
CA ILE A 384 10.43 6.77 -8.47
C ILE A 384 10.86 5.44 -7.83
N VAL A 385 12.09 5.33 -7.35
CA VAL A 385 12.59 4.10 -6.72
C VAL A 385 11.78 3.76 -5.47
N THR A 386 11.55 4.74 -4.60
CA THR A 386 10.76 4.53 -3.37
C THR A 386 9.32 4.19 -3.70
N SER A 387 8.72 4.85 -4.70
CA SER A 387 7.38 4.49 -5.19
C SER A 387 7.31 3.06 -5.71
N GLY A 388 8.30 2.62 -6.50
CA GLY A 388 8.39 1.24 -6.98
C GLY A 388 8.50 0.23 -5.84
N ILE A 389 9.34 0.53 -4.84
CA ILE A 389 9.46 -0.29 -3.62
C ILE A 389 8.12 -0.35 -2.87
N LEU A 390 7.43 0.78 -2.70
CA LEU A 390 6.13 0.82 -2.03
C LEU A 390 5.07 0.01 -2.79
N HIS A 391 5.02 0.09 -4.12
CA HIS A 391 4.10 -0.74 -4.93
C HIS A 391 4.39 -2.24 -4.78
N TRP A 392 5.66 -2.62 -4.76
CA TRP A 392 6.08 -4.01 -4.53
C TRP A 392 5.73 -4.49 -3.12
N LEU A 393 6.04 -3.71 -2.08
CA LEU A 393 5.69 -4.05 -0.69
C LEU A 393 4.18 -4.18 -0.50
N LEU A 394 3.39 -3.33 -1.16
CA LEU A 394 1.94 -3.40 -1.11
C LEU A 394 1.40 -4.66 -1.80
N SER A 395 2.09 -5.17 -2.83
CA SER A 395 1.74 -6.45 -3.47
C SER A 395 2.06 -7.66 -2.59
N GLN A 396 3.02 -7.53 -1.67
CA GLN A 396 3.28 -8.54 -0.62
C GLN A 396 2.26 -8.42 0.53
N SER A 397 1.73 -7.23 0.77
CA SER A 397 0.79 -6.98 1.86
C SER A 397 -0.62 -7.49 1.56
N PHE A 398 -1.07 -7.29 0.31
CA PHE A 398 -2.37 -7.73 -0.18
C PHE A 398 -2.19 -8.50 -1.48
N PHE A 399 -2.67 -9.74 -1.49
CA PHE A 399 -2.56 -10.62 -2.64
C PHE A 399 -3.84 -11.46 -2.79
N LEU A 400 -4.11 -11.93 -4.00
CA LEU A 400 -5.23 -12.81 -4.24
C LEU A 400 -4.82 -14.25 -3.88
N VAL A 401 -5.69 -15.00 -3.21
CA VAL A 401 -5.47 -16.41 -2.89
C VAL A 401 -6.74 -17.21 -3.16
N ARG A 402 -6.58 -18.43 -3.68
CA ARG A 402 -7.68 -19.39 -3.81
C ARG A 402 -7.46 -20.54 -2.84
N LEU A 403 -8.46 -20.81 -2.02
CA LEU A 403 -8.46 -21.89 -1.05
C LEU A 403 -9.28 -23.03 -1.63
N ASN A 404 -8.66 -24.20 -1.77
CA ASN A 404 -9.31 -25.42 -2.23
C ASN A 404 -9.30 -26.45 -1.10
N VAL A 405 -10.45 -27.03 -0.79
CA VAL A 405 -10.56 -28.18 0.10
C VAL A 405 -10.72 -29.43 -0.76
N VAL A 406 -9.83 -30.40 -0.59
CA VAL A 406 -9.82 -31.67 -1.33
C VAL A 406 -10.18 -32.84 -0.44
N ASN A 407 -10.97 -33.78 -0.98
CA ASN A 407 -11.29 -35.03 -0.27
C ASN A 407 -10.16 -36.06 -0.35
N ALA A 408 -10.39 -37.24 0.23
CA ALA A 408 -9.47 -38.38 0.18
C ALA A 408 -9.06 -38.81 -1.24
N SER A 409 -9.94 -38.62 -2.22
CA SER A 409 -9.72 -38.92 -3.65
C SER A 409 -9.05 -37.78 -4.44
N ASN A 410 -8.59 -36.71 -3.77
CA ASN A 410 -8.03 -35.50 -4.37
C ASN A 410 -8.99 -34.72 -5.28
N VAL A 411 -10.29 -34.89 -5.09
CA VAL A 411 -11.33 -34.10 -5.76
C VAL A 411 -11.60 -32.85 -4.93
N VAL A 412 -11.63 -31.69 -5.58
CA VAL A 412 -11.95 -30.40 -4.93
C VAL A 412 -13.44 -30.38 -4.59
N VAL A 413 -13.75 -30.34 -3.30
CA VAL A 413 -15.13 -30.31 -2.77
C VAL A 413 -15.58 -28.87 -2.57
N GLU A 414 -14.70 -28.03 -2.01
CA GLU A 414 -14.96 -26.61 -1.77
C GLU A 414 -13.84 -25.78 -2.39
N SER A 415 -14.19 -24.69 -3.08
CA SER A 415 -13.22 -23.75 -3.66
C SER A 415 -13.70 -22.33 -3.43
N GLN A 416 -12.96 -21.59 -2.59
CA GLN A 416 -13.23 -20.19 -2.29
C GLN A 416 -12.08 -19.31 -2.76
N THR A 417 -12.38 -18.24 -3.49
CA THR A 417 -11.37 -17.19 -3.76
C THR A 417 -11.52 -16.08 -2.75
N THR A 418 -10.41 -15.67 -2.14
CA THR A 418 -10.37 -14.67 -1.08
C THR A 418 -9.08 -13.85 -1.18
N SER A 419 -8.89 -12.93 -0.23
CA SER A 419 -7.74 -12.03 -0.18
C SER A 419 -6.79 -12.46 0.90
N GLY A 420 -5.53 -12.72 0.54
CA GLY A 420 -4.45 -12.89 1.49
C GLY A 420 -3.99 -11.56 2.05
N TYR A 421 -3.55 -11.59 3.30
CA TYR A 421 -3.12 -10.42 4.05
C TYR A 421 -1.82 -10.73 4.80
N ALA A 422 -0.77 -9.94 4.59
CA ALA A 422 0.51 -10.11 5.30
C ALA A 422 0.81 -8.89 6.17
N ARG A 423 0.67 -9.06 7.49
CA ARG A 423 0.88 -7.99 8.48
C ARG A 423 2.29 -7.43 8.49
N LEU A 424 3.30 -8.32 8.41
CA LEU A 424 4.71 -7.92 8.42
C LEU A 424 5.05 -7.05 7.20
N SER A 425 4.65 -7.51 6.01
CA SER A 425 4.85 -6.76 4.77
C SER A 425 4.16 -5.40 4.80
N LEU A 426 2.95 -5.33 5.37
CA LEU A 426 2.21 -4.09 5.51
C LEU A 426 2.84 -3.12 6.52
N LEU A 427 3.39 -3.63 7.62
CA LEU A 427 4.15 -2.81 8.57
C LEU A 427 5.40 -2.22 7.91
N VAL A 428 6.15 -3.03 7.16
CA VAL A 428 7.32 -2.54 6.42
C VAL A 428 6.92 -1.51 5.35
N PHE A 429 5.80 -1.73 4.66
CA PHE A 429 5.22 -0.75 3.73
C PHE A 429 4.98 0.61 4.40
N PHE A 430 4.27 0.64 5.54
CA PHE A 430 3.99 1.91 6.22
C PHE A 430 5.23 2.55 6.84
N ALA A 431 6.20 1.75 7.32
CA ALA A 431 7.48 2.28 7.80
C ALA A 431 8.26 2.98 6.68
N VAL A 432 8.36 2.38 5.49
CA VAL A 432 9.01 2.99 4.32
C VAL A 432 8.24 4.24 3.86
N ALA A 433 6.91 4.20 3.86
CA ALA A 433 6.07 5.36 3.52
C ALA A 433 6.26 6.51 4.50
N LEU A 434 6.37 6.23 5.80
CA LEU A 434 6.63 7.22 6.84
C LEU A 434 8.01 7.85 6.66
N ILE A 435 9.04 7.06 6.40
CA ILE A 435 10.40 7.57 6.12
C ILE A 435 10.37 8.51 4.92
N LEU A 436 9.69 8.14 3.83
CA LEU A 436 9.54 9.01 2.65
C LEU A 436 8.91 10.36 3.01
N ILE A 437 7.80 10.35 3.77
CA ILE A 437 7.12 11.57 4.18
C ILE A 437 8.01 12.43 5.08
N LEU A 438 8.72 11.82 6.03
CA LEU A 438 9.66 12.53 6.91
C LEU A 438 10.83 13.15 6.14
N VAL A 439 11.39 12.44 5.16
CA VAL A 439 12.46 12.97 4.30
C VAL A 439 11.97 14.16 3.48
N ILE A 440 10.77 14.07 2.91
CA ILE A 440 10.16 15.20 2.18
C ILE A 440 9.89 16.36 3.12
N SER A 441 9.32 16.11 4.31
CA SER A 441 9.07 17.13 5.32
C SER A 441 10.36 17.83 5.78
N ALA A 442 11.43 17.07 6.04
CA ALA A 442 12.74 17.62 6.37
C ALA A 442 13.31 18.47 5.22
N ALA A 443 13.11 18.08 3.97
CA ALA A 443 13.49 18.88 2.82
C ALA A 443 12.65 20.16 2.66
N CYS A 444 11.39 20.15 3.14
CA CYS A 444 10.51 21.33 3.18
C CYS A 444 10.89 22.32 4.29
N HIS A 445 11.59 21.88 5.34
CA HIS A 445 12.07 22.74 6.41
C HIS A 445 13.53 23.15 6.15
N PRO A 446 13.81 24.41 5.73
CA PRO A 446 15.19 24.85 5.63
C PRO A 446 15.86 24.74 7.00
N SER A 447 17.05 24.15 7.06
CA SER A 447 17.81 24.05 8.30
C SER A 447 17.93 25.43 8.96
N ASN A 448 17.51 25.54 10.23
CA ASN A 448 17.54 26.81 10.99
C ASN A 448 18.93 27.48 10.99
N ASN A 449 19.99 26.71 10.75
CA ASN A 449 21.37 27.18 10.73
C ASN A 449 21.83 27.77 9.39
N GLN A 450 21.05 27.65 8.30
CA GLN A 450 21.34 28.36 7.04
C GLN A 450 20.57 29.69 6.91
N ALA A 451 19.52 29.91 7.69
CA ALA A 451 18.57 31.01 7.45
C ALA A 451 18.95 32.38 8.04
N ARG A 452 19.97 32.48 8.91
CA ARG A 452 20.32 33.77 9.55
C ARG A 452 21.23 34.68 8.71
N ASP A 453 22.18 34.17 7.91
CA ASP A 453 23.20 35.02 7.27
C ASP A 453 23.35 34.91 5.74
N LEU A 454 22.44 34.19 5.06
CA LEU A 454 22.45 34.09 3.58
C LEU A 454 22.18 35.43 2.86
N HIS A 455 21.62 36.43 3.56
CA HIS A 455 21.36 37.78 3.06
C HIS A 455 22.61 38.66 2.93
N LEU A 456 23.76 38.23 3.48
CA LEU A 456 25.05 38.93 3.42
C LEU A 456 25.90 38.51 2.20
N LYS A 457 25.42 37.58 1.37
CA LYS A 457 26.11 37.11 0.15
C LYS A 457 25.54 37.77 -1.12
N LYS A 458 26.37 37.95 -2.15
CA LYS A 458 26.08 38.75 -3.36
C LYS A 458 25.04 38.06 -4.27
N VAL A 459 24.13 38.85 -4.86
CA VAL A 459 22.83 38.55 -5.55
C VAL A 459 22.88 38.87 -7.07
N LYS A 460 21.88 38.47 -7.90
CA LYS A 460 21.37 39.24 -9.08
C LYS A 460 20.14 38.67 -9.86
N TRP A 461 18.95 39.10 -9.47
CA TRP A 461 17.91 39.73 -10.33
C TRP A 461 17.96 41.23 -9.97
N GLY A 462 17.69 42.14 -10.89
CA GLY A 462 17.96 43.55 -10.60
C GLY A 462 17.43 44.56 -11.59
N VAL A 463 17.75 45.82 -11.30
CA VAL A 463 17.38 46.98 -12.11
C VAL A 463 18.25 47.03 -13.36
N VAL A 464 17.62 47.19 -14.53
CA VAL A 464 18.31 47.35 -15.82
C VAL A 464 18.61 48.84 -16.03
N ASP A 465 19.86 49.17 -16.35
CA ASP A 465 20.38 50.55 -16.28
C ASP A 465 20.02 51.46 -17.47
N GLU A 466 19.18 51.04 -18.43
CA GLU A 466 19.09 51.74 -19.72
C GLU A 466 17.73 52.30 -20.15
N THR A 467 16.64 52.18 -19.38
CA THR A 467 15.40 52.89 -19.73
C THR A 467 14.65 53.39 -18.50
N VAL A 468 14.81 54.67 -18.22
CA VAL A 468 13.85 55.43 -17.41
C VAL A 468 12.62 55.67 -18.28
N ASP A 469 11.74 54.68 -18.39
CA ASP A 469 10.43 54.88 -19.03
C ASP A 469 9.56 55.63 -17.99
N ASN A 470 9.30 56.92 -18.20
CA ASN A 470 8.49 57.79 -17.33
C ASN A 470 9.00 58.05 -15.89
N GLY A 471 10.31 58.03 -15.64
CA GLY A 471 10.90 58.43 -14.34
C GLY A 471 11.03 57.29 -13.31
N TYR A 472 10.64 56.06 -13.65
CA TYR A 472 10.70 54.90 -12.75
C TYR A 472 11.81 53.92 -13.18
N ALA A 473 12.37 53.22 -12.19
CA ALA A 473 13.33 52.15 -12.43
C ALA A 473 12.59 50.87 -12.88
N HIS A 474 13.16 50.13 -13.84
CA HIS A 474 12.57 48.90 -14.38
C HIS A 474 13.38 47.67 -13.95
N CYS A 475 12.69 46.62 -13.50
CA CYS A 475 13.31 45.34 -13.13
C CYS A 475 13.02 44.29 -14.22
N SER A 476 14.08 43.65 -14.73
CA SER A 476 13.92 42.58 -15.73
C SER A 476 15.05 41.56 -15.63
N ILE A 477 14.82 40.37 -16.20
CA ILE A 477 15.85 39.37 -16.42
C ILE A 477 16.64 39.80 -17.65
N THR A 478 17.92 40.14 -17.48
CA THR A 478 18.80 40.58 -18.58
C THR A 478 20.21 39.99 -18.44
N ALA A 479 20.89 39.86 -19.59
CA ALA A 479 22.32 39.53 -19.67
C ALA A 479 23.22 40.72 -19.26
N GLY A 480 22.69 41.94 -19.26
CA GLY A 480 23.40 43.18 -18.95
C GLY A 480 23.79 43.39 -17.48
N SER A 481 24.40 44.54 -17.17
CA SER A 481 24.78 44.92 -15.81
C SER A 481 23.55 45.26 -14.96
N LEU A 482 23.38 44.52 -13.85
CA LEU A 482 22.26 44.68 -12.92
C LEU A 482 22.66 45.40 -11.63
N LYS A 483 21.79 46.28 -11.10
CA LYS A 483 21.87 46.84 -9.74
C LYS A 483 20.94 46.08 -8.78
N LYS A 484 21.27 46.05 -7.47
CA LYS A 484 20.40 45.42 -6.46
C LYS A 484 19.11 46.24 -6.29
N VAL A 485 17.99 45.53 -6.13
CA VAL A 485 16.68 46.13 -5.83
C VAL A 485 16.68 46.70 -4.41
N LYS A 486 16.13 47.91 -4.24
CA LYS A 486 16.01 48.59 -2.95
C LYS A 486 14.60 48.35 -2.40
N VAL A 487 14.53 47.99 -1.13
CA VAL A 487 13.25 47.82 -0.42
C VAL A 487 12.54 49.17 -0.31
N GLY A 488 11.23 49.20 -0.57
CA GLY A 488 10.43 50.42 -0.51
C GLY A 488 10.53 51.31 -1.77
N GLN A 489 11.33 50.92 -2.78
CA GLN A 489 11.37 51.63 -4.05
C GLN A 489 10.30 51.11 -5.03
N LYS A 490 9.71 52.03 -5.79
CA LYS A 490 8.72 51.74 -6.84
C LYS A 490 9.42 51.39 -8.15
N TYR A 491 9.01 50.29 -8.76
CA TYR A 491 9.47 49.86 -10.08
C TYR A 491 8.26 49.66 -11.00
N ARG A 492 8.40 50.06 -12.26
CA ARG A 492 7.37 49.93 -13.30
C ARG A 492 7.98 49.32 -14.53
#